data_AF-A0A932DX99-F1
#
_entry.id   AF-A0A932DX99-F1
#
_cell.length_a   1.000
_cell.length_b   1.000
_cell.length_c   1.000
_cell.angle_alpha   90.00
_cell.angle_beta   90.00
_cell.angle_gamma   90.00
#
_symmetry.space_group_name_H-M   'P 1'
#
loop_
_entity.id
_entity.type
_entity.pdbx_description
1 polymer ?
#
loop_
_entity_poly.entity_id
_entity_poly.type
_entity_poly.pdbx_seq_one_letter_code
_entity_poly.pdbx_strand_id
1 'polypeptide(L)'
;MAAAMRATTVRRSRIATRRIATTTASVMRASSGRDDDGDNQVDEGNLCTASESCITGQCRSDRDHDMVADATDNCPDAANQNQADGDSDGRGNACDNCPTVANSNQADSNNNGVGDACEQQGETCNGRDDDGDNQIDEGL
;
A
#
# COMPACT_ATOMS: atom_id res chain seq x y z
N MET A 1 82.37 21.01 43.42
CA MET A 1 81.29 20.85 44.41
C MET A 1 80.11 20.21 43.69
N ALA A 2 79.88 18.92 43.96
CA ALA A 2 78.73 18.16 43.50
C ALA A 2 77.76 17.93 44.67
N ALA A 3 76.54 17.48 44.34
CA ALA A 3 75.41 17.11 45.21
C ALA A 3 74.50 18.28 45.63
N ALA A 4 73.17 18.17 45.64
CA ALA A 4 72.24 17.14 45.18
C ALA A 4 70.82 17.75 45.25
N MET A 5 69.90 17.21 44.43
CA MET A 5 68.48 16.94 44.72
C MET A 5 67.68 18.02 45.50
N ARG A 6 66.58 18.53 44.96
CA ARG A 6 65.30 17.82 44.98
C ARG A 6 64.33 18.39 43.94
N ALA A 7 63.90 17.56 43.01
CA ALA A 7 62.69 17.76 42.23
C ALA A 7 61.51 17.27 43.07
N THR A 8 60.71 18.17 43.63
CA THR A 8 59.39 17.83 44.20
C THR A 8 58.34 18.03 43.13
N THR A 9 57.97 16.93 42.49
CA THR A 9 56.73 16.76 41.73
C THR A 9 55.54 16.87 42.68
N VAL A 10 54.75 17.95 42.59
CA VAL A 10 53.37 17.92 43.08
C VAL A 10 52.49 17.41 41.95
N ARG A 11 51.94 16.22 42.20
CA ARG A 11 51.06 15.46 41.32
C ARG A 11 49.74 16.19 41.13
N ARG A 12 49.38 16.32 39.84
CA ARG A 12 48.03 16.31 39.25
C ARG A 12 46.85 16.68 40.15
N SER A 13 46.17 17.74 39.78
CA SER A 13 44.73 17.65 39.53
C SER A 13 44.36 18.57 38.39
N ARG A 14 44.45 18.03 37.16
CA ARG A 14 43.61 18.52 36.07
C ARG A 14 42.19 18.12 36.46
N ILE A 15 41.52 18.93 37.26
CA ILE A 15 40.06 18.96 37.22
C ILE A 15 39.77 19.64 35.89
N ALA A 16 39.87 18.85 34.81
CA ALA A 16 39.05 19.08 33.66
C ALA A 16 37.64 19.05 34.23
N THR A 17 37.07 20.23 34.48
CA THR A 17 35.63 20.34 34.55
C THR A 17 35.17 19.66 33.28
N ARG A 18 34.62 18.46 33.47
CA ARG A 18 33.92 17.73 32.44
C ARG A 18 32.81 18.70 32.07
N ARG A 19 33.07 19.55 31.06
CA ARG A 19 32.03 19.97 30.16
C ARG A 19 31.44 18.63 29.75
N ILE A 20 30.35 18.26 30.41
CA ILE A 20 29.37 17.36 29.83
C ILE A 20 29.17 18.05 28.51
N ALA A 21 29.77 17.49 27.46
CA ALA A 21 29.32 17.77 26.14
C ALA A 21 27.81 17.58 26.30
N THR A 22 27.07 18.69 26.27
CA THR A 22 25.75 18.67 25.68
C THR A 22 26.04 18.29 24.25
N THR A 23 26.36 17.01 24.07
CA THR A 23 26.18 16.29 22.85
C THR A 23 24.71 16.52 22.64
N THR A 24 24.41 17.48 21.78
CA THR A 24 23.31 17.34 20.83
C THR A 24 23.58 16.15 19.89
N ALA A 25 24.24 15.08 20.37
CA ALA A 25 23.77 13.76 20.06
C ALA A 25 22.37 13.77 20.64
N SER A 26 21.41 14.02 19.76
CA SER A 26 20.26 13.15 19.61
C SER A 26 20.29 12.13 20.73
N VAL A 27 19.69 12.49 21.87
CA VAL A 27 19.24 11.45 22.78
C VAL A 27 18.34 10.67 21.85
N MET A 28 18.88 9.53 21.38
CA MET A 28 18.11 8.45 20.83
C MET A 28 17.01 8.31 21.86
N ARG A 29 15.85 8.93 21.56
CA ARG A 29 14.62 8.50 22.17
C ARG A 29 14.69 7.01 21.94
N ALA A 30 14.68 6.25 23.03
CA ALA A 30 14.37 4.85 22.93
C ALA A 30 12.98 4.82 22.32
N SER A 31 12.91 4.85 20.99
CA SER A 31 11.74 4.63 20.20
C SER A 31 11.39 3.21 20.54
N SER A 32 10.52 3.07 21.53
CA SER A 32 9.92 1.80 21.93
C SER A 32 8.91 1.36 20.86
N GLY A 33 9.15 1.75 19.61
CA GLY A 33 8.37 1.42 18.45
C GLY A 33 8.54 -0.06 18.22
N ARG A 34 7.43 -0.71 17.90
CA ARG A 34 7.48 -2.08 17.45
C ARG A 34 8.04 -2.06 16.02
N ASP A 35 8.44 -3.23 15.58
CA ASP A 35 8.93 -3.53 14.23
C ASP A 35 8.11 -4.75 13.86
N ASP A 36 6.85 -4.47 13.54
CA ASP A 36 5.83 -5.50 13.39
C ASP A 36 5.96 -6.22 12.02
N ASP A 37 6.68 -5.63 11.04
CA ASP A 37 6.94 -6.18 9.70
C ASP A 37 8.37 -6.76 9.51
N GLY A 38 9.28 -6.53 10.46
CA GLY A 38 10.61 -7.13 10.49
C GLY A 38 11.58 -6.55 9.46
N ASP A 39 11.28 -5.36 8.92
CA ASP A 39 12.13 -4.64 7.95
C ASP A 39 13.28 -3.86 8.63
N ASN A 40 13.35 -3.94 9.96
CA ASN A 40 14.36 -3.31 10.81
C ASN A 40 14.28 -1.77 10.77
N GLN A 41 13.08 -1.23 10.54
CA GLN A 41 12.69 0.16 10.79
C GLN A 41 11.66 0.22 11.93
N VAL A 42 11.64 1.32 12.68
CA VAL A 42 10.72 1.50 13.81
C VAL A 42 9.43 2.19 13.36
N ASP A 43 8.28 1.73 13.86
CA ASP A 43 6.94 2.26 13.51
C ASP A 43 6.73 3.76 13.83
N GLU A 44 7.65 4.42 14.56
CA GLU A 44 7.58 5.84 14.96
C GLU A 44 7.73 6.82 13.75
N GLY A 45 7.84 6.28 12.53
CA GLY A 45 7.76 7.02 11.27
C GLY A 45 7.46 6.16 10.04
N ASN A 46 7.12 4.89 10.24
CA ASN A 46 6.84 3.91 9.18
C ASN A 46 5.46 3.31 9.46
N LEU A 47 4.42 3.88 8.84
CA LEU A 47 3.12 3.22 8.77
C LEU A 47 3.21 2.28 7.58
N CYS A 48 3.53 1.00 7.83
CA CYS A 48 3.39 -0.16 6.93
C CYS A 48 3.84 0.11 5.48
N THR A 49 5.04 -0.32 5.10
CA THR A 49 5.64 0.11 3.83
C THR A 49 4.79 -0.27 2.63
N ALA A 50 4.18 0.74 2.00
CA ALA A 50 3.57 0.79 0.67
C ALA A 50 2.59 -0.30 0.22
N SER A 51 2.55 -1.52 0.78
CA SER A 51 1.83 -2.68 0.25
C SER A 51 1.03 -3.48 1.28
N GLU A 52 0.81 -2.90 2.46
CA GLU A 52 0.09 -3.58 3.53
C GLU A 52 -0.82 -2.59 4.26
N SER A 53 -2.12 -2.86 4.28
CA SER A 53 -3.11 -2.06 5.00
C SER A 53 -3.16 -2.49 6.46
N CYS A 54 -2.68 -1.63 7.35
CA CYS A 54 -2.65 -1.86 8.79
C CYS A 54 -3.93 -1.37 9.48
N ILE A 55 -4.98 -2.18 9.44
CA ILE A 55 -6.14 -1.99 10.33
C ILE A 55 -5.95 -2.86 11.57
N THR A 56 -5.89 -2.23 12.74
CA THR A 56 -5.89 -2.88 14.07
C THR A 56 -4.69 -3.78 14.42
N GLY A 57 -3.49 -3.45 13.92
CA GLY A 57 -2.26 -4.18 14.29
C GLY A 57 -2.14 -5.56 13.66
N GLN A 58 -2.77 -5.76 12.50
CA GLN A 58 -2.56 -6.93 11.64
C GLN A 58 -2.02 -6.44 10.30
N CYS A 59 -0.85 -6.96 9.89
CA CYS A 59 -0.38 -6.82 8.52
C CYS A 59 -1.22 -7.72 7.62
N ARG A 60 -2.11 -7.11 6.82
CA ARG A 60 -2.88 -7.82 5.81
C ARG A 60 -2.34 -7.44 4.45
N SER A 61 -2.27 -8.45 3.56
CA SER A 61 -1.98 -8.23 2.14
C SER A 61 -2.99 -7.23 1.58
N ASP A 62 -2.45 -6.18 0.98
CA ASP A 62 -3.15 -5.13 0.24
C ASP A 62 -2.32 -4.94 -1.03
N ARG A 63 -2.72 -5.61 -2.11
CA ARG A 63 -1.92 -5.72 -3.33
C ARG A 63 -1.93 -4.46 -4.18
N ASP A 64 -3.01 -3.67 -4.11
CA ASP A 64 -3.25 -2.51 -4.96
C ASP A 64 -3.18 -1.17 -4.21
N HIS A 65 -2.97 -1.22 -2.90
CA HIS A 65 -2.62 -0.11 -2.01
C HIS A 65 -3.77 0.86 -1.80
N ASP A 66 -5.00 0.34 -1.80
CA ASP A 66 -6.22 1.13 -1.69
C ASP A 66 -6.77 1.24 -0.24
N MET A 67 -6.01 0.71 0.72
CA MET A 67 -6.33 0.64 2.14
C MET A 67 -7.42 -0.39 2.51
N VAL A 68 -7.85 -1.23 1.57
CA VAL A 68 -8.69 -2.41 1.79
C VAL A 68 -7.80 -3.65 1.72
N ALA A 69 -8.03 -4.61 2.62
CA ALA A 69 -7.25 -5.85 2.60
C ALA A 69 -7.77 -6.79 1.50
N ASP A 70 -6.88 -7.48 0.79
CA ASP A 70 -7.17 -8.43 -0.31
C ASP A 70 -8.29 -9.43 0.02
N ALA A 71 -8.37 -9.88 1.27
CA ALA A 71 -9.35 -10.88 1.71
C ALA A 71 -10.78 -10.34 1.79
N THR A 72 -10.93 -9.02 1.81
CA THR A 72 -12.20 -8.29 1.90
C THR A 72 -12.41 -7.31 0.75
N ASP A 73 -11.47 -7.29 -0.19
CA ASP A 73 -11.47 -6.41 -1.34
C ASP A 73 -12.20 -7.07 -2.51
N ASN A 74 -13.21 -6.40 -3.06
CA ASN A 74 -13.91 -6.85 -4.26
C ASN A 74 -13.15 -6.58 -5.57
N CYS A 75 -12.01 -5.88 -5.49
CA CYS A 75 -11.02 -5.72 -6.56
C CYS A 75 -9.57 -5.79 -6.07
N PRO A 76 -9.06 -6.96 -5.64
CA PRO A 76 -7.73 -7.11 -5.01
C PRO A 76 -6.49 -6.71 -5.83
N ASP A 77 -6.66 -6.21 -7.05
CA ASP A 77 -5.60 -5.82 -7.96
C ASP A 77 -5.91 -4.44 -8.61
N ALA A 78 -6.96 -3.73 -8.18
CA ALA A 78 -7.41 -2.47 -8.76
C ALA A 78 -8.04 -1.55 -7.70
N ALA A 79 -7.27 -0.53 -7.30
CA ALA A 79 -7.58 0.30 -6.15
C ALA A 79 -8.99 0.90 -6.19
N ASN A 80 -9.81 0.56 -5.21
CA ASN A 80 -11.18 1.00 -5.07
C ASN A 80 -11.63 1.07 -3.60
N GLN A 81 -11.02 1.99 -2.85
CA GLN A 81 -11.26 2.18 -1.42
C GLN A 81 -12.75 2.31 -1.01
N ASN A 82 -13.61 2.76 -1.93
CA ASN A 82 -15.05 2.88 -1.69
C ASN A 82 -15.82 1.55 -1.78
N GLN A 83 -15.17 0.49 -2.27
CA GLN A 83 -15.68 -0.86 -2.48
C GLN A 83 -17.03 -0.87 -3.22
N ALA A 84 -17.20 0.06 -4.19
CA ALA A 84 -18.42 0.17 -4.96
C ALA A 84 -18.62 -1.08 -5.84
N ASP A 85 -19.82 -1.67 -5.77
CA ASP A 85 -20.26 -2.83 -6.52
C ASP A 85 -21.73 -2.57 -6.91
N GLY A 86 -21.94 -2.18 -8.16
CA GLY A 86 -23.20 -1.63 -8.66
C GLY A 86 -24.30 -2.67 -8.86
N ASP A 87 -23.92 -3.89 -9.20
CA ASP A 87 -24.84 -4.99 -9.49
C ASP A 87 -24.81 -6.11 -8.43
N SER A 88 -23.93 -5.98 -7.43
CA SER A 88 -23.81 -6.86 -6.27
C SER A 88 -23.39 -8.29 -6.61
N ASP A 89 -22.50 -8.44 -7.60
CA ASP A 89 -22.00 -9.74 -8.03
C ASP A 89 -20.69 -10.17 -7.31
N GLY A 90 -20.11 -9.29 -6.49
CA GLY A 90 -18.88 -9.51 -5.75
C GLY A 90 -17.60 -9.06 -6.46
N ARG A 91 -17.68 -8.49 -7.67
CA ARG A 91 -16.62 -7.75 -8.35
C ARG A 91 -16.89 -6.26 -8.19
N GLY A 92 -15.90 -5.52 -7.73
CA GLY A 92 -16.04 -4.07 -7.62
C GLY A 92 -16.07 -3.40 -8.99
N ASN A 93 -16.77 -2.28 -9.08
CA ASN A 93 -16.89 -1.48 -10.31
C ASN A 93 -15.53 -1.10 -10.94
N ALA A 94 -14.43 -1.13 -10.17
CA ALA A 94 -13.10 -0.80 -10.64
C ALA A 94 -12.42 -1.93 -11.45
N CYS A 95 -12.87 -3.17 -11.28
CA CYS A 95 -12.33 -4.37 -11.93
C CYS A 95 -13.41 -5.24 -12.58
N ASP A 96 -14.61 -4.69 -12.74
CA ASP A 96 -15.75 -5.34 -13.35
C ASP A 96 -15.89 -4.94 -14.83
N ASN A 97 -15.85 -5.93 -15.72
CA ASN A 97 -16.05 -5.77 -17.16
C ASN A 97 -17.53 -5.59 -17.56
N CYS A 98 -18.47 -5.68 -16.61
CA CYS A 98 -19.88 -5.37 -16.76
C CYS A 98 -20.50 -4.70 -15.50
N PRO A 99 -20.16 -3.44 -15.16
CA PRO A 99 -20.52 -2.75 -13.89
C PRO A 99 -22.01 -2.60 -13.53
N THR A 100 -22.91 -3.08 -14.38
CA THR A 100 -24.36 -2.99 -14.22
C THR A 100 -25.06 -4.34 -14.45
N VAL A 101 -24.32 -5.41 -14.73
CA VAL A 101 -24.87 -6.72 -15.12
C VAL A 101 -24.05 -7.82 -14.44
N ALA A 102 -24.61 -8.35 -13.35
CA ALA A 102 -23.91 -9.32 -12.51
C ALA A 102 -23.31 -10.49 -13.30
N ASN A 103 -21.99 -10.62 -13.25
CA ASN A 103 -21.19 -11.63 -13.94
C ASN A 103 -19.88 -11.95 -13.19
N SER A 104 -19.99 -12.55 -12.00
CA SER A 104 -18.83 -12.80 -11.11
C SER A 104 -17.66 -13.58 -11.77
N ASN A 105 -17.93 -14.30 -12.86
CA ASN A 105 -16.94 -15.03 -13.64
C ASN A 105 -16.10 -14.14 -14.59
N GLN A 106 -16.51 -12.89 -14.83
CA GLN A 106 -15.82 -11.91 -15.67
C GLN A 106 -15.46 -12.47 -17.05
N ALA A 107 -16.35 -13.28 -17.63
CA ALA A 107 -16.13 -13.84 -18.95
C ALA A 107 -16.06 -12.74 -20.01
N ASP A 108 -15.02 -12.75 -20.83
CA ASP A 108 -14.83 -11.88 -21.99
C ASP A 108 -14.15 -12.75 -23.07
N SER A 109 -14.97 -13.29 -23.96
CA SER A 109 -14.55 -14.29 -24.94
C SER A 109 -13.67 -13.69 -26.04
N ASN A 110 -13.82 -12.40 -26.33
CA ASN A 110 -13.10 -11.71 -27.40
C ASN A 110 -11.94 -10.83 -26.89
N ASN A 111 -11.79 -10.69 -25.57
CA ASN A 111 -10.77 -9.91 -24.85
C ASN A 111 -10.78 -8.41 -25.20
N ASN A 112 -11.96 -7.82 -25.43
CA ASN A 112 -12.08 -6.38 -25.71
C ASN A 112 -12.25 -5.52 -24.45
N GLY A 113 -12.35 -6.14 -23.27
CA GLY A 113 -12.56 -5.46 -21.99
C GLY A 113 -14.03 -5.26 -21.59
N VAL A 114 -14.98 -5.73 -22.40
CA VAL A 114 -16.42 -5.77 -22.12
C VAL A 114 -16.80 -7.23 -21.88
N GLY A 115 -17.51 -7.52 -20.79
CA GLY A 115 -17.87 -8.89 -20.48
C GLY A 115 -18.99 -9.44 -21.36
N ASP A 116 -18.95 -10.75 -21.65
CA ASP A 116 -19.95 -11.48 -22.43
C ASP A 116 -21.40 -11.25 -21.92
N ALA A 117 -21.55 -10.93 -20.62
CA ALA A 117 -22.84 -10.65 -19.98
C ALA A 117 -23.47 -9.31 -20.38
N CYS A 118 -22.67 -8.29 -20.67
CA CYS A 118 -23.12 -6.95 -21.06
C CYS A 118 -22.85 -6.63 -22.53
N GLU A 119 -22.00 -7.38 -23.22
CA GLU A 119 -21.86 -7.31 -24.69
C GLU A 119 -23.17 -7.60 -25.42
N GLN A 120 -24.01 -8.46 -24.85
CA GLN A 120 -25.32 -8.82 -25.42
C GLN A 120 -26.39 -7.73 -25.23
N GLN A 121 -26.07 -6.62 -24.57
CA GLN A 121 -27.01 -5.53 -24.29
C GLN A 121 -26.87 -4.32 -25.24
N GLY A 122 -26.02 -4.40 -26.26
CA GLY A 122 -25.95 -3.39 -27.30
C GLY A 122 -25.24 -3.92 -28.55
N GLU A 123 -26.02 -4.24 -29.58
CA GLU A 123 -25.63 -4.16 -30.99
C GLU A 123 -24.37 -4.96 -31.34
N THR A 124 -24.48 -6.29 -31.43
CA THR A 124 -23.45 -7.06 -32.12
C THR A 124 -23.50 -6.70 -33.60
N CYS A 125 -22.43 -6.15 -34.15
CA CYS A 125 -22.26 -5.89 -35.59
C CYS A 125 -22.14 -7.23 -36.37
N ASN A 126 -23.25 -7.96 -36.45
CA ASN A 126 -23.38 -9.29 -37.06
C ASN A 126 -24.17 -9.25 -38.39
N GLY A 127 -24.54 -8.05 -38.86
CA GLY A 127 -25.35 -7.83 -40.07
C GLY A 127 -26.82 -8.22 -39.91
N ARG A 128 -27.36 -8.19 -38.68
CA ARG A 128 -28.77 -8.42 -38.35
C ARG A 128 -29.30 -7.22 -37.59
N ASP A 129 -30.63 -7.10 -37.63
CA ASP A 129 -31.43 -6.10 -36.92
C ASP A 129 -31.82 -6.73 -35.57
N ASP A 130 -30.98 -6.54 -34.56
CA ASP A 130 -31.14 -7.19 -33.26
C ASP A 130 -32.03 -6.36 -32.30
N ASP A 131 -32.32 -5.09 -32.62
CA ASP A 131 -33.15 -4.17 -31.81
C ASP A 131 -34.57 -3.91 -32.36
N GLY A 132 -34.85 -4.35 -33.59
CA GLY A 132 -36.15 -4.26 -34.23
C GLY A 132 -36.50 -2.88 -34.77
N ASP A 133 -35.51 -1.99 -34.94
CA ASP A 133 -35.67 -0.68 -35.56
C ASP A 133 -35.69 -0.74 -37.09
N ASN A 134 -35.47 -1.93 -37.66
CA ASN A 134 -35.43 -2.21 -39.10
C ASN A 134 -34.28 -1.47 -39.82
N GLN A 135 -33.15 -1.34 -39.13
CA GLN A 135 -31.84 -1.04 -39.68
C GLN A 135 -30.90 -2.23 -39.41
N ILE A 136 -29.93 -2.41 -40.30
CA ILE A 136 -28.87 -3.40 -40.11
C ILE A 136 -27.79 -2.76 -39.26
N ASP A 137 -27.38 -3.44 -38.19
CA ASP A 137 -26.34 -2.97 -37.27
C ASP A 137 -24.96 -3.14 -37.92
N GLU A 138 -24.63 -2.24 -38.84
CA GLU A 138 -23.36 -2.19 -39.56
C GLU A 138 -22.35 -1.35 -38.75
N GLY A 139 -21.60 -2.02 -37.86
CA GLY A 139 -20.43 -1.45 -37.19
C GLY A 139 -19.17 -1.61 -38.05
N LEU A 140 -18.36 -0.54 -38.15
CA LEU A 140 -17.04 -0.52 -38.82
C LEU A 140 -16.03 -1.49 -38.19
#